data_AF-A0A810MUH0-F1
#
_entry.id   AF-A0A810MUH0-F1
#
_cell.length_a   1.000
_cell.length_b   1.000
_cell.length_c   1.000
_cell.angle_alpha   90.00
_cell.angle_beta   90.00
_cell.angle_gamma   90.00
#
_symmetry.space_group_name_H-M   'P 1'
#
loop_
_entity.id
_entity.type
_entity.pdbx_description
1 polymer ?
#
loop_
_entity_poly.entity_id
_entity_poly.type
_entity_poly.pdbx_seq_one_letter_code
_entity_poly.pdbx_strand_id
1 'polypeptide(L)'
;MGHRSGGWAWSKVGAIHGADATNAVACDGDIHSYRYRYRCSAPSDSSYERCVGLAWCSTCREYSGAMVFVPRAEHLPDLLADLPPSERERLARSEVRLLDYLDRLVRRGTWPAVGRGGPGGPGSSSGECGHGVGSDPPT
;
A
#
# COMPACT_ATOMS: atom_id res chain seq x y z
N MET A 1 2.47 29.32 -2.42
CA MET A 1 1.90 27.97 -2.49
C MET A 1 1.67 27.49 -1.07
N GLY A 2 0.41 27.29 -0.67
CA GLY A 2 0.07 26.91 0.70
C GLY A 2 0.26 25.41 0.89
N HIS A 3 1.21 25.01 1.73
CA HIS A 3 1.24 23.65 2.22
C HIS A 3 0.04 23.48 3.16
N ARG A 4 -0.85 22.53 2.86
CA ARG A 4 -1.68 21.97 3.93
C ARG A 4 -0.72 21.20 4.83
N SER A 5 -0.21 21.88 5.85
CA SER A 5 0.17 21.22 7.09
C SER A 5 -1.12 20.59 7.61
N GLY A 6 -1.46 19.40 7.10
CA GLY A 6 -2.55 18.61 7.65
C GLY A 6 -2.31 18.56 9.15
N GLY A 7 -3.32 18.88 9.94
CA GLY A 7 -3.23 18.65 11.38
C GLY A 7 -2.75 17.22 11.62
N TRP A 8 -2.14 16.95 12.76
CA TRP A 8 -1.69 15.60 13.13
C TRP A 8 -2.81 14.53 13.05
N ALA A 9 -4.07 14.96 12.93
CA ALA A 9 -5.26 14.13 12.78
C ALA A 9 -5.53 13.72 11.32
N TRP A 10 -5.94 12.46 11.14
CA TRP A 10 -6.39 11.92 9.86
C TRP A 10 -7.74 12.50 9.43
N SER A 11 -7.88 12.78 8.13
CA SER A 11 -9.14 13.20 7.51
C SER A 11 -9.64 12.17 6.50
N LYS A 12 -10.90 11.72 6.66
CA LYS A 12 -11.55 10.80 5.71
C LYS A 12 -12.07 11.59 4.52
N VAL A 13 -11.69 11.18 3.31
CA VAL A 13 -12.08 11.82 2.05
C VAL A 13 -12.65 10.78 1.07
N GLY A 14 -13.48 11.21 0.13
CA GLY A 14 -13.97 10.35 -0.94
C GLY A 14 -12.88 10.00 -1.95
N ALA A 15 -12.06 11.00 -2.30
CA ALA A 15 -10.88 10.86 -3.17
C ALA A 15 -9.69 11.57 -2.54
N ILE A 16 -8.58 10.85 -2.37
CA ILE A 16 -7.30 11.41 -1.91
C ILE A 16 -6.77 12.32 -3.01
N HIS A 17 -6.32 13.53 -2.63
CA HIS A 17 -5.93 14.57 -3.58
C HIS A 17 -7.07 14.99 -4.53
N GLY A 18 -8.34 14.87 -4.09
CA GLY A 18 -9.51 15.20 -4.89
C GLY A 18 -9.37 16.54 -5.62
N ALA A 19 -9.56 16.50 -6.94
CA ALA A 19 -9.46 17.67 -7.80
C ALA A 19 -10.71 18.55 -7.65
N ASP A 20 -10.76 19.38 -6.63
CA ASP A 20 -11.39 20.69 -6.83
C ASP A 20 -10.39 21.51 -7.64
N ALA A 21 -10.64 21.67 -8.94
CA ALA A 21 -9.72 22.26 -9.93
C ALA A 21 -9.20 23.67 -9.56
N THR A 22 -9.82 24.33 -8.57
CA THR A 22 -9.40 25.62 -8.01
C THR A 22 -8.42 25.51 -6.83
N ASN A 23 -8.26 24.34 -6.22
CA ASN A 23 -7.44 24.10 -5.01
C ASN A 23 -6.66 22.78 -5.04
N ALA A 24 -6.36 22.25 -6.23
CA ALA A 24 -5.49 21.07 -6.38
C ALA A 24 -4.10 21.38 -5.82
N VAL A 25 -3.92 21.12 -4.53
CA VAL A 25 -2.60 21.12 -3.90
C VAL A 25 -1.90 19.90 -4.49
N ALA A 26 -0.85 20.14 -5.29
CA ALA A 26 0.01 19.08 -5.80
C ALA A 26 0.76 18.45 -4.63
N CYS A 27 0.14 17.45 -4.00
CA CYS A 27 0.78 16.55 -3.04
C CYS A 27 1.56 15.53 -3.89
N ASP A 28 2.89 15.55 -3.80
CA ASP A 28 3.79 14.58 -4.45
C ASP A 28 4.00 13.31 -3.60
N GLY A 29 3.33 13.23 -2.45
CA GLY A 29 3.40 12.09 -1.54
C GLY A 29 2.84 10.83 -2.17
N ASP A 30 3.52 9.71 -1.91
CA ASP A 30 3.05 8.38 -2.29
C ASP A 30 1.69 8.07 -1.65
N ILE A 31 0.79 7.51 -2.44
CA ILE A 31 -0.46 6.93 -1.94
C ILE A 31 -0.20 5.48 -1.58
N HIS A 32 -0.39 5.15 -0.31
CA HIS A 32 -0.31 3.78 0.20
C HIS A 32 -1.70 3.16 0.21
N SER A 33 -1.77 1.83 0.04
CA SER A 33 -3.04 1.10 0.12
C SER A 33 -2.89 -0.23 0.84
N TYR A 34 -3.93 -0.61 1.58
CA TYR A 34 -4.01 -1.84 2.35
C TYR A 34 -5.41 -2.46 2.22
N ARG A 35 -5.47 -3.76 1.95
CA ARG A 35 -6.72 -4.53 1.90
C ARG A 35 -6.71 -5.53 3.05
N TYR A 36 -7.76 -5.53 3.85
CA TYR A 36 -7.89 -6.47 4.98
C TYR A 36 -9.29 -7.07 5.06
N ARG A 37 -9.34 -8.30 5.60
CA ARG A 37 -10.60 -8.97 5.93
C ARG A 37 -11.12 -8.42 7.26
N TYR A 38 -12.33 -7.89 7.25
CA TYR A 38 -13.03 -7.44 8.45
C TYR A 38 -14.02 -8.52 8.90
N ARG A 39 -13.78 -9.07 10.09
CA ARG A 39 -14.60 -10.11 10.72
C ARG A 39 -15.49 -9.47 11.78
N CYS A 40 -16.76 -9.29 11.44
CA CYS A 40 -17.77 -8.70 12.34
C CYS A 40 -18.65 -9.74 13.05
N SER A 41 -18.54 -11.01 12.68
CA SER A 41 -19.40 -12.10 13.17
C SER A 41 -18.58 -13.33 13.62
N ALA A 42 -19.24 -14.39 14.05
CA ALA A 42 -18.57 -15.65 14.35
C ALA A 42 -18.04 -16.31 13.06
N PRO A 43 -16.93 -17.08 13.11
CA PRO A 43 -16.39 -17.80 11.93
C PRO A 43 -17.36 -18.74 11.24
N SER A 44 -18.44 -19.13 11.93
CA SER A 44 -19.50 -20.03 11.46
C SER A 44 -20.64 -19.32 10.73
N ASP A 45 -20.68 -17.99 10.71
CA ASP A 45 -21.73 -17.26 9.98
C ASP A 45 -21.52 -17.33 8.47
N SER A 46 -22.59 -17.44 7.70
CA SER A 46 -22.53 -17.48 6.22
C SER A 46 -22.44 -16.09 5.58
N SER A 47 -22.65 -15.03 6.36
CA SER A 47 -22.55 -13.62 5.94
C SER A 47 -21.11 -13.09 5.90
N TYR A 48 -20.12 -13.98 5.84
CA TYR A 48 -18.81 -13.78 6.45
C TYR A 48 -17.68 -13.51 5.46
N GLU A 49 -16.81 -12.59 5.87
CA GLU A 49 -15.69 -11.95 5.16
C GLU A 49 -16.07 -10.76 4.26
N ARG A 50 -16.25 -9.61 4.90
CA ARG A 50 -16.26 -8.30 4.24
C ARG A 50 -14.80 -7.82 4.10
N CYS A 51 -14.34 -7.58 2.88
CA CYS A 51 -13.02 -6.99 2.66
C CYS A 51 -13.12 -5.46 2.60
N VAL A 52 -12.20 -4.79 3.29
CA VAL A 52 -12.09 -3.33 3.29
C VAL A 52 -10.79 -2.97 2.57
N GLY A 53 -10.90 -2.12 1.56
CA GLY A 53 -9.79 -1.45 0.92
C GLY A 53 -9.60 -0.08 1.56
N LEU A 54 -8.39 0.17 2.02
CA LEU A 54 -7.97 1.43 2.64
C LEU A 54 -6.85 2.03 1.80
N ALA A 55 -6.92 3.32 1.54
CA ALA A 55 -5.86 4.09 0.90
C ALA A 55 -5.58 5.34 1.73
N TRP A 56 -4.33 5.81 1.76
CA TRP A 56 -3.96 7.04 2.46
C TRP A 56 -2.73 7.71 1.88
N CYS A 57 -2.59 9.00 2.17
CA CYS A 57 -1.39 9.79 1.92
C CYS A 57 -0.78 10.23 3.25
N SER A 58 0.46 9.83 3.50
CA SER A 58 1.20 10.15 4.74
C SER A 58 1.50 11.64 4.91
N THR A 59 1.73 12.33 3.78
CA THR A 59 2.03 13.78 3.73
C THR A 59 0.79 14.61 4.00
N CYS A 60 -0.29 14.31 3.28
CA CYS A 60 -1.53 15.08 3.33
C CYS A 60 -2.44 14.66 4.50
N ARG A 61 -2.16 13.53 5.18
CA ARG A 61 -2.96 12.94 6.28
C ARG A 61 -4.43 12.73 5.90
N GLU A 62 -4.64 12.40 4.63
CA GLU A 62 -5.93 12.04 4.05
C GLU A 62 -6.01 10.53 3.88
N TYR A 63 -7.19 9.96 4.07
CA TYR A 63 -7.45 8.55 3.79
C TYR A 63 -8.84 8.33 3.20
N SER A 64 -8.98 7.25 2.43
CA SER A 64 -10.23 6.76 1.90
C SER A 64 -10.36 5.27 2.21
N GLY A 65 -11.55 4.85 2.64
CA GLY A 65 -11.83 3.48 3.04
C GLY A 65 -13.15 3.03 2.44
N ALA A 66 -13.14 1.91 1.73
CA ALA A 66 -14.30 1.37 1.04
C ALA A 66 -14.39 -0.15 1.18
N MET A 67 -15.62 -0.67 1.13
CA MET A 67 -15.87 -2.09 0.95
C MET A 67 -15.40 -2.51 -0.45
N VAL A 68 -14.57 -3.55 -0.53
CA VAL A 68 -14.02 -4.07 -1.79
C VAL A 68 -14.35 -5.54 -1.96
N PHE A 69 -14.55 -5.95 -3.20
CA PHE A 69 -14.61 -7.37 -3.55
C PHE A 69 -13.19 -7.93 -3.58
N VAL A 70 -12.97 -9.06 -2.90
CA VAL A 70 -11.73 -9.82 -2.96
C VAL A 70 -12.11 -11.26 -3.28
N PRO A 71 -11.61 -11.84 -4.38
CA PRO A 71 -11.84 -13.23 -4.70
C PRO A 71 -11.44 -14.14 -3.54
N ARG A 72 -12.24 -15.17 -3.28
CA ARG A 72 -12.00 -16.11 -2.16
C ARG A 72 -10.62 -16.79 -2.22
N ALA A 73 -10.11 -17.01 -3.43
CA ALA A 73 -8.79 -17.60 -3.66
C ALA A 73 -7.62 -16.62 -3.44
N GLU A 74 -7.89 -15.32 -3.32
CA GLU A 74 -6.83 -14.33 -3.10
C GLU A 74 -6.36 -14.36 -1.64
N HIS A 75 -5.05 -14.51 -1.48
CA HIS A 75 -4.40 -14.45 -0.17
C HIS A 75 -3.97 -13.01 0.12
N LEU A 76 -4.70 -12.33 1.01
CA LEU A 76 -4.34 -10.99 1.46
C LEU A 76 -3.22 -11.05 2.50
N PRO A 77 -2.14 -10.25 2.36
CA PRO A 77 -1.14 -10.09 3.40
C PRO A 77 -1.79 -9.58 4.70
N ASP A 78 -1.55 -10.27 5.82
CA ASP A 78 -1.98 -9.82 7.14
C ASP A 78 -0.83 -9.09 7.86
N LEU A 79 -0.79 -7.76 7.73
CA LEU A 79 0.23 -6.93 8.40
C LEU A 79 0.02 -6.78 9.90
N LEU A 80 -1.07 -7.35 10.41
CA LEU A 80 -1.41 -7.40 11.83
C LEU A 80 -1.10 -8.78 12.42
N ALA A 81 -0.61 -9.74 11.62
CA ALA A 81 -0.38 -11.12 12.03
C ALA A 81 0.59 -11.26 13.23
N ASP A 82 1.60 -10.39 13.27
CA ASP A 82 2.64 -10.40 14.32
C ASP A 82 2.20 -9.70 15.62
N LEU A 83 1.03 -9.04 15.62
CA LEU A 83 0.55 -8.32 16.79
C LEU A 83 -0.14 -9.24 17.79
N PRO A 84 -0.09 -8.94 19.10
CA PRO A 84 -0.93 -9.62 20.09
C PRO A 84 -2.43 -9.49 19.73
N PRO A 85 -3.28 -10.51 19.98
CA PRO A 85 -4.71 -10.46 19.66
C PRO A 85 -5.44 -9.24 20.19
N SER A 86 -5.14 -8.83 21.44
CA SER A 86 -5.72 -7.63 22.06
C SER A 86 -5.38 -6.33 21.33
N GLU A 87 -4.18 -6.26 20.73
CA GLU A 87 -3.77 -5.12 19.92
C GLU A 87 -4.44 -5.13 18.55
N ARG A 88 -4.56 -6.31 17.93
CA ARG A 88 -5.33 -6.47 16.68
C ARG A 88 -6.77 -6.02 16.85
N GLU A 89 -7.45 -6.47 17.91
CA GLU A 89 -8.82 -6.07 18.22
C GLU A 89 -8.95 -4.57 18.48
N ARG A 90 -7.96 -3.96 19.14
CA ARG A 90 -7.93 -2.51 19.37
C ARG A 90 -7.81 -1.73 18.06
N LEU A 91 -6.99 -2.20 17.12
CA LEU A 91 -6.84 -1.59 15.80
C LEU A 91 -8.07 -1.82 14.93
N ALA A 92 -8.66 -3.03 14.97
CA ALA A 92 -9.87 -3.37 14.21
C ALA A 92 -11.08 -2.51 14.60
N ARG A 93 -11.14 -2.01 15.83
CA ARG A 93 -12.21 -1.13 16.32
C ARG A 93 -12.02 0.35 15.95
N SER A 94 -10.90 0.74 15.34
CA SER A 94 -10.62 2.15 15.04
C SER A 94 -9.78 2.31 13.78
N GLU A 95 -10.43 2.74 12.69
CA GLU A 95 -9.81 3.01 11.38
C GLU A 95 -8.63 3.99 11.49
N VAL A 96 -8.76 5.03 12.32
CA VAL A 96 -7.71 6.02 12.58
C VAL A 96 -6.48 5.38 13.24
N ARG A 97 -6.68 4.52 14.25
CA ARG A 97 -5.55 3.83 14.92
C ARG A 97 -4.88 2.83 13.99
N LEU A 98 -5.67 2.15 13.16
CA LEU A 98 -5.16 1.26 12.12
C LEU A 98 -4.27 2.06 11.13
N LEU A 99 -4.74 3.20 10.65
CA LEU A 99 -3.95 4.09 9.79
C LEU A 99 -2.66 4.56 10.45
N ASP A 100 -2.69 4.97 11.72
CA ASP A 100 -1.48 5.35 12.46
C ASP A 100 -0.48 4.19 12.61
N TYR A 101 -0.97 2.96 12.73
CA TYR A 101 -0.09 1.79 12.74
C TYR A 101 0.53 1.53 11.36
N LEU A 102 -0.28 1.52 10.30
CA LEU A 102 0.19 1.26 8.93
C LEU A 102 1.14 2.36 8.44
N ASP A 103 0.84 3.62 8.71
CA ASP A 103 1.69 4.77 8.39
C ASP A 103 3.05 4.70 9.10
N ARG A 104 3.07 4.21 10.35
CA ARG A 104 4.35 3.96 11.05
C ARG A 104 5.15 2.84 10.40
N LEU A 105 4.52 1.79 9.87
CA LEU A 105 5.23 0.75 9.11
C LEU A 105 5.84 1.31 7.82
N VAL A 106 5.10 2.14 7.09
CA VAL A 106 5.60 2.87 5.91
C VAL A 106 6.82 3.71 6.26
N ARG A 107 6.70 4.58 7.28
CA ARG A 107 7.78 5.47 7.71
C ARG A 107 9.02 4.74 8.22
N ARG A 108 8.85 3.52 8.76
CA ARG A 108 9.95 2.66 9.22
C ARG A 108 10.59 1.84 8.10
N GLY A 109 10.03 1.88 6.89
CA GLY A 109 10.50 1.05 5.76
C GLY A 109 10.19 -0.43 5.92
N THR A 110 9.32 -0.80 6.87
CA THR A 110 8.87 -2.19 7.10
C THR A 110 7.59 -2.50 6.33
N TRP A 111 7.10 -1.56 5.52
CA TRP A 111 6.00 -1.77 4.62
C TRP A 111 6.38 -2.82 3.57
N PRO A 112 5.60 -3.91 3.41
CA PRO A 112 5.90 -4.86 2.35
C PRO A 112 5.77 -4.13 1.01
N ALA A 113 6.73 -4.37 0.12
CA ALA A 113 6.61 -3.97 -1.27
C ALA A 113 5.49 -4.80 -1.91
N VAL A 114 4.23 -4.46 -1.61
CA VAL A 114 3.07 -5.06 -2.26
C VAL A 114 3.04 -4.50 -3.67
N GLY A 115 3.64 -5.24 -4.61
CA GLY A 115 3.44 -5.09 -6.05
C GLY A 115 3.58 -3.68 -6.59
N ARG A 116 4.78 -3.08 -6.51
CA ARG A 116 5.20 -2.25 -7.64
C ARG A 116 5.42 -3.22 -8.79
N GLY A 117 4.55 -3.20 -9.79
CA GLY A 117 5.07 -3.29 -11.15
C GLY A 117 6.07 -2.14 -11.28
N GLY A 118 7.34 -2.42 -10.99
CA GLY A 118 8.40 -1.45 -11.20
C GLY A 118 8.53 -1.22 -12.70
N PRO A 119 8.63 0.04 -13.19
CA PRO A 119 9.21 0.23 -14.51
C PRO A 119 10.64 -0.30 -14.43
N GLY A 120 11.00 -1.14 -15.40
CA GLY A 120 12.26 -1.89 -15.42
C GLY A 120 13.45 -1.04 -14.98
N GLY A 121 14.20 -1.56 -14.02
CA GLY A 121 15.56 -1.08 -13.79
C GLY A 121 16.36 -1.32 -15.08
N PRO A 122 17.07 -0.31 -15.62
CA PRO A 122 17.94 -0.53 -16.75
C PRO A 122 19.02 -1.52 -16.31
N GLY A 123 19.02 -2.69 -16.93
CA GLY A 123 20.12 -3.62 -16.88
C GLY A 123 21.37 -2.90 -17.34
N SER A 124 22.20 -2.50 -16.38
CA SER A 124 23.56 -2.10 -16.64
C SER A 124 24.33 -3.36 -16.99
N SER A 125 24.26 -3.79 -18.25
CA SER A 125 25.22 -4.70 -18.84
C SER A 125 26.27 -3.87 -19.59
N SER A 126 27.07 -3.13 -18.84
CA SER A 126 28.40 -2.73 -19.29
C SER A 126 29.31 -3.93 -19.05
N GLY A 127 29.55 -4.67 -20.13
CA GLY A 127 30.40 -5.83 -20.18
C GLY A 127 30.95 -5.97 -21.59
N GLU A 128 31.70 -4.96 -22.03
CA GLU A 128 32.69 -5.14 -23.08
C GLU A 128 33.72 -6.17 -22.60
N CYS A 129 33.76 -7.32 -23.26
CA CYS A 129 34.96 -8.12 -23.35
C CYS A 129 35.04 -8.78 -24.74
N GLY A 130 35.83 -8.16 -25.61
CA GLY A 130 36.90 -8.86 -26.31
C GLY A 130 36.52 -9.79 -27.46
N HIS A 131 36.76 -9.29 -28.66
CA HIS A 131 37.12 -10.01 -29.88
C HIS A 131 37.72 -11.42 -29.67
N GLY A 132 37.16 -12.40 -30.37
CA GLY A 132 37.76 -13.71 -30.59
C GLY A 132 37.26 -14.28 -31.92
N VAL A 133 38.00 -13.98 -32.99
CA VAL A 133 37.80 -14.51 -34.34
C VAL A 133 38.03 -16.02 -34.34
N GLY A 134 36.96 -16.80 -34.51
CA GLY A 134 37.04 -18.24 -34.75
C GLY A 134 37.40 -18.49 -36.21
N SER A 135 38.64 -18.90 -36.43
CA SER A 135 39.16 -19.32 -37.73
C SER A 135 38.64 -20.71 -38.09
N ASP A 136 38.24 -20.90 -39.35
CA ASP A 136 38.01 -22.21 -39.96
C ASP A 136 39.29 -23.06 -39.93
N PRO A 137 39.20 -24.39 -39.70
CA PRO A 137 40.25 -25.31 -40.10
C PRO A 137 39.91 -25.95 -41.46
N PRO A 138 40.90 -26.11 -42.35
CA PRO A 138 40.74 -26.92 -43.56
C PRO A 138 40.93 -28.40 -43.24
N THR A 139 40.19 -29.29 -43.90
CA THR A 139 40.66 -30.27 -44.91
C THR A 139 39.52 -31.24 -45.21
#